data_AF-A0A510E0Q1-F1
#
_entry.id   AF-A0A510E0Q1-F1
#
_cell.length_a   1.000
_cell.length_b   1.000
_cell.length_c   1.000
_cell.angle_alpha   90.00
_cell.angle_beta   90.00
_cell.angle_gamma   90.00
#
_symmetry.space_group_name_H-M   'P 1'
#
loop_
_entity.id
_entity.type
_entity.pdbx_description
1 polymer ?
#
loop_
_entity_poly.entity_id
_entity_poly.type
_entity_poly.pdbx_seq_one_letter_code
_entity_poly.pdbx_strand_id
1 'polypeptide(L)'
;MSVSEKILNSEGIKRVIGNPYLAIASTKHFHVIGEDGKGGYSVVLYEWETTSKFRVEEDLVLYRMTVKEEPMGISYIMEENRKGGNYYKITFMNSGNSLTVMVIGKKGGGVFGKTPYIEPEHILDHIKQFLS
;
A
#
# COMPACT_ATOMS: atom_id res chain seq x y z
N MET A 1 -2.01 -4.15 -13.20
CA MET A 1 -1.99 -5.58 -12.84
C MET A 1 -2.68 -5.75 -11.49
N SER A 2 -3.23 -6.94 -11.24
CA SER A 2 -3.99 -7.23 -10.02
C SER A 2 -3.63 -8.64 -9.57
N VAL A 3 -3.34 -8.78 -8.28
CA VAL A 3 -3.05 -10.06 -7.64
C VAL A 3 -3.89 -10.18 -6.36
N SER A 4 -4.27 -11.39 -5.99
CA SER A 4 -5.01 -11.64 -4.75
C SER A 4 -4.66 -12.97 -4.10
N GLU A 5 -4.69 -13.01 -2.78
CA GLU A 5 -4.45 -14.21 -1.97
C GLU A 5 -5.43 -14.29 -0.80
N LYS A 6 -5.76 -15.50 -0.37
CA LYS A 6 -6.55 -15.77 0.84
C LYS A 6 -5.67 -16.26 1.98
N ILE A 7 -5.73 -15.59 3.14
CA ILE A 7 -4.94 -15.86 4.33
C ILE A 7 -5.88 -16.23 5.51
N LEU A 8 -5.44 -17.08 6.43
CA LEU A 8 -6.18 -17.36 7.66
C LEU A 8 -6.26 -16.10 8.53
N ASN A 9 -7.46 -15.80 9.03
CA ASN A 9 -7.74 -14.55 9.71
C ASN A 9 -7.95 -14.76 11.20
N SER A 10 -7.11 -14.12 12.01
CA SER A 10 -7.29 -14.01 13.45
C SER A 10 -7.77 -12.60 13.81
N GLU A 11 -8.36 -12.44 15.00
CA GLU A 11 -8.81 -11.13 15.46
C GLU A 11 -7.67 -10.10 15.58
N GLY A 12 -6.43 -10.58 15.80
CA GLY A 12 -5.22 -9.75 15.80
C GLY A 12 -4.91 -9.16 14.41
N ILE A 13 -5.04 -9.97 13.35
CA ILE A 13 -4.84 -9.52 11.96
C ILE A 13 -5.83 -8.41 11.61
N LYS A 14 -7.10 -8.54 12.00
CA LYS A 14 -8.13 -7.51 11.75
C LYS A 14 -7.75 -6.14 12.33
N ARG A 15 -7.22 -6.11 13.55
CA ARG A 15 -6.77 -4.87 14.19
C ARG A 15 -5.58 -4.25 13.47
N VAL A 16 -4.64 -5.08 13.01
CA VAL A 16 -3.48 -4.66 12.22
C VAL A 16 -3.93 -4.02 10.90
N ILE A 17 -4.78 -4.69 10.13
CA ILE A 17 -5.23 -4.17 8.83
C ILE A 17 -6.20 -3.00 8.92
N GLY A 18 -6.84 -2.79 10.08
CA GLY A 18 -7.71 -1.64 10.35
C GLY A 18 -6.93 -0.37 10.71
N ASN A 19 -5.64 -0.49 11.04
CA ASN A 19 -4.76 0.64 11.31
C ASN A 19 -3.98 1.01 10.03
N PRO A 20 -4.18 2.21 9.45
CA PRO A 20 -3.50 2.62 8.22
C PRO A 20 -1.97 2.56 8.31
N TYR A 21 -1.39 2.90 9.46
CA TYR A 21 0.07 2.86 9.64
C TYR A 21 0.61 1.44 9.57
N LEU A 22 -0.09 0.47 10.18
CA LEU A 22 0.33 -0.93 10.18
C LEU A 22 0.04 -1.62 8.85
N ALA A 23 -1.13 -1.38 8.27
CA ALA A 23 -1.50 -1.89 6.96
C ALA A 23 -0.50 -1.44 5.88
N ILE A 24 -0.07 -0.17 5.91
CA ILE A 24 0.90 0.36 4.96
C ILE A 24 2.32 -0.13 5.25
N ALA A 25 2.72 -0.23 6.52
CA ALA A 25 4.02 -0.81 6.89
C ALA A 25 4.19 -2.26 6.40
N SER A 26 3.10 -3.04 6.33
CA SER A 26 3.13 -4.42 5.81
C SER A 26 3.56 -4.53 4.35
N THR A 27 3.54 -3.44 3.59
CA THR A 27 4.01 -3.40 2.20
C THR A 27 5.53 -3.30 2.07
N LYS A 28 6.25 -2.94 3.15
CA LYS A 28 7.69 -2.58 3.21
C LYS A 28 8.18 -1.44 2.30
N HIS A 29 7.40 -1.04 1.30
CA HIS A 29 7.78 0.02 0.35
C HIS A 29 7.07 1.34 0.62
N PHE A 30 5.85 1.30 1.16
CA PHE A 30 5.09 2.49 1.47
C PHE A 30 5.20 2.85 2.95
N HIS A 31 5.32 4.15 3.23
CA HIS A 31 5.39 4.66 4.59
C HIS A 31 4.51 5.88 4.74
N VAL A 32 3.64 5.87 5.74
CA VAL A 32 2.83 7.04 6.10
C VAL A 32 3.74 8.06 6.79
N ILE A 33 3.74 9.30 6.30
CA ILE A 33 4.54 10.41 6.84
C ILE A 33 3.67 11.54 7.43
N GLY A 34 2.36 11.49 7.24
CA GLY A 34 1.43 12.43 7.85
C GLY A 34 -0.02 12.15 7.51
N GLU A 35 -0.92 12.70 8.31
CA GLU A 35 -2.38 12.67 8.12
C GLU A 35 -2.86 14.10 7.87
N ASP A 36 -3.74 14.30 6.90
CA ASP A 36 -4.24 15.62 6.49
C ASP A 36 -5.43 16.13 7.33
N GLY A 37 -5.83 15.38 8.35
CA GLY A 37 -6.95 15.68 9.26
C GLY A 37 -8.34 15.56 8.61
N LYS A 38 -8.42 15.13 7.35
CA LYS A 38 -9.66 14.93 6.59
C LYS A 38 -9.84 13.48 6.15
N GLY A 39 -9.14 12.56 6.81
CA GLY A 39 -9.14 11.12 6.47
C GLY A 39 -8.21 10.75 5.31
N GLY A 40 -7.39 11.69 4.82
CA GLY A 40 -6.33 11.44 3.85
C GLY A 40 -4.96 11.36 4.53
N TYR A 41 -4.03 10.65 3.90
CA TYR A 41 -2.68 10.45 4.39
C TYR A 41 -1.67 10.82 3.31
N SER A 42 -0.54 11.39 3.72
CA SER A 42 0.64 11.53 2.89
C SER A 42 1.50 10.28 3.06
N VAL A 43 1.79 9.62 1.95
CA VAL A 43 2.54 8.37 1.91
C VAL A 43 3.72 8.56 0.98
N VAL A 44 4.88 8.02 1.34
CA VAL A 44 6.03 7.95 0.45
C VAL A 44 6.25 6.51 -0.02
N LEU A 45 6.72 6.36 -1.26
CA LEU A 45 7.23 5.10 -1.79
C LEU A 45 8.76 5.10 -1.76
N TYR A 46 9.33 4.03 -1.23
CA TYR A 46 10.74 3.68 -1.39
C TYR A 46 10.89 2.45 -2.27
N GLU A 47 11.76 2.54 -3.28
CA GLU A 47 12.05 1.41 -4.17
C GLU A 47 12.76 0.26 -3.44
N TRP A 48 13.59 0.61 -2.45
CA TRP A 48 14.41 -0.35 -1.72
C TRP A 48 13.70 -0.88 -0.47
N GLU A 49 13.80 -2.18 -0.22
CA GLU A 49 13.29 -2.82 1.01
C GLU A 49 14.13 -2.49 2.26
N THR A 50 15.24 -1.76 2.13
CA THR A 50 16.14 -1.41 3.25
C THR A 50 16.50 0.08 3.25
N THR A 51 16.66 0.65 4.44
CA THR A 51 17.11 2.04 4.64
C THR A 51 18.63 2.23 4.54
N SER A 52 19.39 1.14 4.31
CA SER A 52 20.86 1.14 4.32
C SER A 52 21.51 1.91 3.16
N LYS A 53 20.74 2.20 2.09
CA LYS A 53 21.21 2.91 0.88
C LYS A 53 20.47 4.23 0.67
N PHE A 54 20.15 4.94 1.75
CA PHE A 54 19.35 6.16 1.70
C PHE A 54 20.16 7.38 1.25
N ARG A 55 19.68 8.09 0.21
CA ARG A 55 20.03 9.50 -0.07
C ARG A 55 18.73 10.30 -0.01
N VAL A 56 18.65 11.24 0.93
CA VAL A 56 17.43 11.98 1.30
C VAL A 56 16.87 12.83 0.14
N GLU A 57 17.70 13.16 -0.85
CA GLU A 57 17.41 14.20 -1.84
C GLU A 57 16.90 13.70 -3.21
N GLU A 58 16.91 12.39 -3.52
CA GLU A 58 16.70 11.94 -4.92
C GLU A 58 15.58 10.91 -5.17
N ASP A 59 15.14 10.10 -4.19
CA ASP A 59 14.38 8.86 -4.49
C ASP A 59 12.95 8.80 -3.92
N LEU A 60 12.43 9.90 -3.38
CA LEU A 60 11.16 9.91 -2.63
C LEU A 60 9.97 10.31 -3.50
N VAL A 61 9.05 9.37 -3.74
CA VAL A 61 7.80 9.63 -4.47
C VAL A 61 6.65 9.80 -3.50
N LEU A 62 5.97 10.94 -3.58
CA LEU A 62 4.82 11.26 -2.74
C LEU A 62 3.51 10.74 -3.34
N TYR A 63 2.74 10.06 -2.52
CA TYR A 63 1.39 9.59 -2.79
C TYR A 63 0.40 10.22 -1.81
N ARG A 64 -0.78 10.51 -2.32
CA ARG A 64 -1.95 10.74 -1.49
C ARG A 64 -2.65 9.41 -1.26
N MET A 65 -2.79 9.00 -0.02
CA MET A 65 -3.57 7.83 0.35
C MET A 65 -4.94 8.23 0.88
N THR A 66 -5.97 7.56 0.37
CA THR A 66 -7.34 7.61 0.89
C THR A 66 -7.72 6.24 1.44
N VAL A 67 -8.26 6.23 2.65
CA VAL A 67 -8.83 5.03 3.27
C VAL A 67 -10.32 4.98 2.96
N LYS A 68 -10.79 3.82 2.48
CA LYS A 68 -12.19 3.62 2.13
C LYS A 68 -12.71 2.35 2.80
N GLU A 69 -13.76 2.48 3.59
CA GLU A 69 -14.53 1.33 4.08
C GLU A 69 -15.25 0.64 2.91
N GLU A 70 -15.15 -0.69 2.85
CA GLU A 70 -15.87 -1.53 1.89
C GLU A 70 -16.85 -2.42 2.66
N PRO A 71 -17.93 -2.94 2.05
CA PRO A 71 -18.98 -3.69 2.75
C PRO A 71 -18.51 -4.87 3.62
N MET A 72 -17.33 -5.43 3.33
CA MET A 72 -16.73 -6.53 4.08
C MET A 72 -15.24 -6.31 4.32
N GLY A 73 -14.77 -5.06 4.33
CA GLY A 73 -13.33 -4.82 4.33
C GLY A 73 -12.92 -3.36 4.31
N ILE A 74 -11.67 -3.14 3.94
CA ILE A 74 -11.07 -1.82 3.88
C ILE A 74 -10.13 -1.74 2.68
N SER A 75 -10.14 -0.59 2.01
CA SER A 75 -9.28 -0.29 0.88
C SER A 75 -8.35 0.87 1.22
N TYR A 76 -7.07 0.70 0.92
CA TYR A 76 -6.04 1.72 0.94
C TYR A 76 -5.71 2.10 -0.50
N ILE A 77 -6.12 3.29 -0.92
CA ILE A 77 -5.97 3.78 -2.28
C ILE A 77 -4.86 4.82 -2.29
N MET A 78 -3.75 4.54 -2.96
CA MET A 78 -2.60 5.43 -3.07
C MET A 78 -2.49 5.94 -4.51
N GLU A 79 -2.59 7.26 -4.67
CA GLU A 79 -2.42 7.93 -5.96
C GLU A 79 -1.18 8.82 -5.89
N GLU A 80 -0.26 8.66 -6.83
CA GLU A 80 0.92 9.54 -6.90
C GLU A 80 0.46 11.00 -7.01
N ASN A 81 1.12 11.91 -6.30
CA ASN A 81 0.79 13.34 -6.30
C ASN A 81 1.25 14.04 -7.60
N ARG A 82 0.93 13.42 -8.74
CA ARG A 82 1.24 13.84 -10.10
C ARG A 82 0.15 13.32 -11.03
N LYS A 83 -0.33 14.17 -11.93
CA LYS A 83 -1.33 13.79 -12.94
C LYS A 83 -0.79 12.66 -13.84
N GLY A 84 -1.51 11.54 -13.88
CA GLY A 84 -1.15 10.37 -14.68
C GLY A 84 0.02 9.55 -14.10
N GLY A 85 0.36 9.77 -12.84
CA GLY A 85 1.34 8.97 -12.09
C GLY A 85 0.84 7.57 -11.75
N ASN A 86 1.67 6.84 -11.01
CA ASN A 86 1.38 5.49 -10.53
C ASN A 86 0.20 5.49 -9.57
N TYR A 87 -0.51 4.37 -9.54
CA TYR A 87 -1.67 4.15 -8.70
C TYR A 87 -1.60 2.76 -8.07
N TYR A 88 -1.97 2.67 -6.80
CA TYR A 88 -2.11 1.42 -6.07
C TYR A 88 -3.41 1.37 -5.30
N LYS A 89 -4.04 0.20 -5.24
CA LYS A 89 -5.14 -0.11 -4.32
C LYS A 89 -4.85 -1.43 -3.62
N ILE A 90 -4.76 -1.39 -2.30
CA ILE A 90 -4.64 -2.57 -1.45
C ILE A 90 -5.97 -2.76 -0.75
N THR A 91 -6.63 -3.88 -0.98
CA THR A 91 -7.94 -4.20 -0.40
C THR A 91 -7.81 -5.40 0.51
N PHE A 92 -8.34 -5.28 1.72
CA PHE A 92 -8.42 -6.33 2.71
C PHE A 92 -9.89 -6.69 2.94
N MET A 93 -10.31 -7.87 2.49
CA MET A 93 -11.71 -8.34 2.56
C MET A 93 -11.83 -9.49 3.55
N ASN A 94 -12.61 -9.29 4.61
CA ASN A 94 -12.90 -10.30 5.62
C ASN A 94 -14.04 -11.21 5.16
N SER A 95 -13.83 -12.52 5.28
CA SER A 95 -14.87 -13.53 5.06
C SER A 95 -14.71 -14.67 6.07
N GLY A 96 -15.54 -14.65 7.13
CA GLY A 96 -15.44 -15.62 8.24
C GLY A 96 -14.04 -15.64 8.85
N ASN A 97 -13.41 -16.83 8.87
CA ASN A 97 -12.08 -17.05 9.41
C ASN A 97 -10.96 -16.82 8.38
N SER A 98 -11.24 -16.06 7.33
CA SER A 98 -10.28 -15.77 6.27
C SER A 98 -10.28 -14.30 5.88
N LEU A 99 -9.14 -13.87 5.35
CA LEU A 99 -8.88 -12.54 4.86
C LEU A 99 -8.37 -12.68 3.43
N THR A 100 -9.09 -12.10 2.48
CA THR A 100 -8.60 -11.96 1.11
C THR A 100 -7.88 -10.62 0.98
N VAL A 101 -6.60 -10.66 0.60
CA VAL A 101 -5.81 -9.48 0.26
C VAL A 101 -5.77 -9.36 -1.25
N MET A 102 -6.08 -8.19 -1.79
CA MET A 102 -5.98 -7.88 -3.21
C MET A 102 -5.14 -6.63 -3.41
N VAL A 103 -4.12 -6.71 -4.25
CA VAL A 103 -3.27 -5.58 -4.62
C VAL A 103 -3.47 -5.30 -6.10
N ILE A 104 -3.88 -4.08 -6.42
CA ILE A 104 -3.98 -3.55 -7.77
C ILE A 104 -2.91 -2.48 -7.92
N GLY A 105 -2.08 -2.60 -8.95
CA GLY A 105 -1.13 -1.57 -9.37
C GLY A 105 -1.41 -1.13 -10.80
N LYS A 106 -1.35 0.16 -11.05
CA LYS A 106 -1.40 0.74 -12.39
C LYS A 106 -0.22 1.66 -12.57
N LYS A 107 0.66 1.29 -13.51
CA LYS A 107 1.80 2.11 -13.89
C LYS A 107 1.32 3.36 -14.62
N GLY A 108 1.80 4.52 -14.20
CA GLY A 108 1.55 5.81 -14.82
C GLY A 108 2.26 5.95 -16.17
N GLY A 109 1.83 6.94 -16.95
CA GLY A 109 2.34 7.24 -18.29
C GLY A 109 3.22 8.49 -18.39
N GLY A 110 3.76 8.97 -17.26
CA GLY A 110 4.49 10.25 -17.19
C GLY A 110 5.69 10.30 -18.15
N VAL A 111 5.73 11.34 -18.99
CA VAL A 111 6.69 11.52 -20.10
C VAL A 111 8.12 11.87 -19.62
N PHE A 112 8.31 12.20 -18.35
CA PHE A 112 9.65 12.50 -17.79
C PHE A 112 9.73 12.02 -16.34
N GLY A 113 10.72 11.18 -16.04
CA GLY A 113 11.02 10.65 -14.70
C GLY A 113 10.55 9.21 -14.51
N LYS A 114 11.50 8.29 -14.29
CA LYS A 114 11.24 6.90 -13.88
C LYS A 114 10.72 6.90 -12.44
N THR A 115 9.43 7.17 -12.22
CA THR A 115 8.85 6.91 -10.90
C THR A 115 8.95 5.40 -10.64
N PRO A 116 9.59 4.94 -9.55
CA PRO A 116 9.62 3.52 -9.21
C PRO A 116 8.21 2.95 -9.16
N TYR A 117 8.05 1.78 -9.77
CA TYR A 117 6.81 1.03 -9.78
C TYR A 117 7.12 -0.36 -9.24
N ILE A 118 6.64 -0.62 -8.03
CA ILE A 118 6.73 -1.93 -7.40
C ILE A 118 5.59 -2.80 -7.92
N GLU A 119 5.92 -4.05 -8.26
CA GLU A 119 4.93 -4.98 -8.78
C GLU A 119 3.92 -5.40 -7.69
N PRO A 120 2.61 -5.46 -7.99
CA PRO A 120 1.58 -5.85 -7.04
C PRO A 120 1.84 -7.19 -6.35
N GLU A 121 2.37 -8.16 -7.10
CA GLU A 121 2.77 -9.48 -6.61
C GLU A 121 3.82 -9.38 -5.51
N HIS A 122 4.82 -8.52 -5.70
CA HIS A 122 5.88 -8.31 -4.73
C HIS A 122 5.36 -7.63 -3.45
N ILE A 123 4.47 -6.64 -3.58
CA ILE A 123 3.78 -6.03 -2.43
C ILE A 123 2.97 -7.09 -1.68
N LEU A 124 2.24 -7.94 -2.40
CA LEU A 124 1.42 -8.99 -1.79
C LEU A 124 2.28 -9.99 -1.00
N ASP A 125 3.44 -10.37 -1.51
CA ASP A 125 4.37 -11.27 -0.81
C ASP A 125 4.85 -10.68 0.52
N HIS A 126 5.15 -9.38 0.58
CA HIS A 126 5.50 -8.71 1.83
C HIS A 126 4.35 -8.69 2.82
N ILE A 127 3.13 -8.38 2.35
CA ILE A 127 1.93 -8.41 3.20
C ILE A 127 1.72 -9.81 3.78
N LYS A 128 1.88 -10.87 2.97
CA LYS A 128 1.78 -12.26 3.43
C LYS A 128 2.80 -12.56 4.52
N GLN A 129 4.06 -12.20 4.31
CA GLN A 129 5.12 -12.41 5.31
C GLN A 129 4.84 -11.66 6.61
N PHE A 130 4.27 -10.46 6.54
CA PHE A 130 3.97 -9.64 7.72
C PHE A 130 2.79 -10.19 8.53
N LEU A 131 1.80 -10.81 7.86
CA LEU A 131 0.59 -11.33 8.49
C LEU A 131 0.67 -12.80 8.91
N SER A 132 1.70 -13.53 8.47
CA SER A 132 1.94 -14.94 8.83
C SER A 132 2.72 -15.06 10.14
#